data_AF-A0A4Z0PLX2-F1
#
_entry.id   AF-A0A4Z0PLX2-F1
#
_cell.length_a   1.000
_cell.length_b   1.000
_cell.length_c   1.000
_cell.angle_alpha   90.00
_cell.angle_beta   90.00
_cell.angle_gamma   90.00
#
_symmetry.space_group_name_H-M   'P 1'
#
loop_
_entity.id
_entity.type
_entity.pdbx_description
1 polymer ?
#
loop_
_entity_poly.entity_id
_entity_poly.type
_entity_poly.pdbx_seq_one_letter_code
_entity_poly.pdbx_strand_id
1 'polypeptide(L)'
;MPDITTATDLRLLVETFYAQVRQDDLLAPVFASRISPHTWPTHLDTMTRFWSAALLGQASGYRGNPGARHLALPIEAPHFARWLQLFTHAVDELFAGEKAEEVKLRAARMGEMFQAKIAMARQGRGIPLL
;
A
#
# COMPACT_ATOMS: atom_id res chain seq x y z
N MET A 1 -2.80 -6.02 22.16
CA MET A 1 -2.15 -5.02 21.31
C MET A 1 -3.12 -3.86 21.12
N PRO A 2 -2.65 -2.61 20.95
CA PRO A 2 -3.53 -1.46 20.77
C PRO A 2 -4.19 -1.49 19.38
N ASP A 3 -5.29 -0.76 19.21
CA ASP A 3 -5.86 -0.50 17.88
C ASP A 3 -5.23 0.76 17.24
N ILE A 4 -5.46 0.97 15.95
CA ILE A 4 -4.95 2.12 15.19
C ILE A 4 -5.85 3.33 15.42
N THR A 5 -5.33 4.39 16.03
CA THR A 5 -6.13 5.57 16.38
C THR A 5 -5.56 6.89 15.87
N THR A 6 -4.27 6.93 15.52
CA THR A 6 -3.57 8.17 15.16
C THR A 6 -2.77 8.05 13.86
N ALA A 7 -2.37 9.20 13.32
CA ALA A 7 -1.40 9.24 12.22
C ALA A 7 -0.01 8.73 12.64
N THR A 8 0.34 8.82 13.93
CA THR A 8 1.59 8.26 14.47
C THR A 8 1.58 6.73 14.42
N ASP A 9 0.45 6.10 14.75
CA ASP A 9 0.28 4.64 14.63
C ASP A 9 0.44 4.19 13.17
N LEU A 10 -0.15 4.93 12.25
CA LEU A 10 -0.02 4.67 10.82
C LEU A 10 1.39 4.91 10.29
N ARG A 11 2.11 5.88 10.84
CA ARG A 11 3.52 6.10 10.52
C ARG A 11 4.35 4.89 10.92
N LEU A 12 4.15 4.39 12.14
CA LEU A 12 4.81 3.18 12.64
C LEU A 12 4.49 1.97 11.75
N LEU A 13 3.22 1.75 11.43
CA LEU A 13 2.80 0.67 10.52
C LEU A 13 3.51 0.76 9.17
N VAL A 14 3.51 1.95 8.56
CA VAL A 14 4.13 2.20 7.25
C VAL A 14 5.65 1.95 7.29
N GLU A 15 6.33 2.41 8.34
CA GLU A 15 7.77 2.19 8.49
C GLU A 15 8.12 0.71 8.66
N THR A 16 7.41 0.00 9.55
CA THR A 16 7.60 -1.44 9.77
C THR A 16 7.33 -2.25 8.51
N PHE A 17 6.21 -1.97 7.84
CA PHE A 17 5.84 -2.64 6.60
C PHE A 17 6.90 -2.42 5.50
N TYR A 18 7.32 -1.19 5.25
CA TYR A 18 8.29 -0.93 4.19
C TYR A 18 9.71 -1.38 4.54
N ALA A 19 10.06 -1.51 5.83
CA ALA A 19 11.29 -2.17 6.23
C ALA A 19 11.30 -3.65 5.82
N GLN A 20 10.16 -4.35 5.91
CA GLN A 20 10.00 -5.73 5.44
C GLN A 20 10.02 -5.82 3.91
N VAL A 21 9.28 -4.92 3.21
CA VAL A 21 9.26 -4.86 1.73
C VAL A 21 10.65 -4.68 1.14
N ARG A 22 11.51 -3.87 1.76
CA ARG A 22 12.88 -3.60 1.28
C ARG A 22 13.82 -4.80 1.39
N GLN A 23 13.46 -5.80 2.17
CA GLN A 23 14.23 -7.03 2.37
C GLN A 23 13.62 -8.22 1.64
N ASP A 24 12.46 -8.03 1.00
CA ASP A 24 11.74 -9.10 0.32
C ASP A 24 12.24 -9.30 -1.11
N ASP A 25 12.65 -10.51 -1.46
CA ASP A 25 13.28 -10.81 -2.76
C ASP A 25 12.36 -10.52 -3.96
N LEU A 26 11.04 -10.63 -3.79
CA LEU A 26 10.06 -10.39 -4.87
C LEU A 26 9.71 -8.91 -4.99
N LEU A 27 9.53 -8.22 -3.86
CA LEU A 27 9.07 -6.83 -3.86
C LEU A 27 10.20 -5.80 -3.94
N ALA A 28 11.34 -6.06 -3.28
CA ALA A 28 12.43 -5.10 -3.20
C ALA A 28 12.91 -4.60 -4.58
N PRO A 29 13.07 -5.46 -5.61
CA PRO A 29 13.46 -5.00 -6.95
C PRO A 29 12.45 -4.04 -7.59
N VAL A 30 11.14 -4.27 -7.37
CA VAL A 30 10.07 -3.40 -7.91
C VAL A 30 10.19 -2.00 -7.31
N PHE A 31 10.34 -1.90 -5.99
CA PHE A 31 10.47 -0.61 -5.31
C PHE A 31 11.81 0.06 -5.61
N ALA A 32 12.92 -0.68 -5.64
CA ALA A 32 14.24 -0.14 -5.98
C ALA A 32 14.29 0.46 -7.40
N SER A 33 13.48 -0.05 -8.33
CA SER A 33 13.36 0.51 -9.68
C SER A 33 12.67 1.89 -9.74
N ARG A 34 11.98 2.30 -8.66
CA ARG A 34 11.16 3.54 -8.62
C ARG A 34 11.51 4.50 -7.49
N ILE A 35 12.12 4.01 -6.42
CA ILE A 35 12.42 4.78 -5.21
C ILE A 35 13.91 4.66 -4.95
N SER A 36 14.62 5.79 -5.06
CA SER A 36 16.04 5.83 -4.73
C SER A 36 16.24 5.81 -3.21
N PRO A 37 17.41 5.40 -2.72
CA PRO A 37 17.73 5.41 -1.29
C PRO A 37 17.39 6.73 -0.58
N HIS A 38 17.58 7.87 -1.26
CA HIS A 38 17.35 9.20 -0.70
C HIS A 38 15.88 9.65 -0.70
N THR A 39 15.00 9.02 -1.48
CA THR A 39 13.58 9.41 -1.57
C THR A 39 12.65 8.54 -0.72
N TRP A 40 13.17 7.55 -0.01
CA TRP A 40 12.40 6.74 0.94
C TRP A 40 11.66 7.57 2.00
N PRO A 41 12.26 8.58 2.66
CA PRO A 41 11.53 9.40 3.63
C PRO A 41 10.28 10.06 3.03
N THR A 42 10.36 10.55 1.79
CA THR A 42 9.23 11.15 1.05
C THR A 42 8.16 10.11 0.73
N HIS A 43 8.55 8.90 0.34
CA HIS A 43 7.62 7.81 0.09
C HIS A 43 6.86 7.41 1.37
N LEU A 44 7.57 7.28 2.50
CA LEU A 44 6.97 6.94 3.78
C LEU A 44 5.99 8.02 4.28
N ASP A 45 6.33 9.30 4.11
CA ASP A 45 5.40 10.42 4.39
C ASP A 45 4.16 10.35 3.51
N THR A 46 4.33 10.11 2.19
CA THR A 46 3.21 9.96 1.24
C THR A 46 2.29 8.81 1.65
N MET A 47 2.86 7.66 2.04
CA MET A 47 2.09 6.48 2.43
C MET A 47 1.42 6.65 3.80
N THR A 48 2.04 7.38 4.72
CA THR A 48 1.42 7.76 5.99
C THR A 48 0.17 8.61 5.73
N ARG A 49 0.30 9.67 4.93
CA ARG A 49 -0.83 10.55 4.56
C ARG A 49 -1.93 9.79 3.84
N PHE A 50 -1.56 8.88 2.93
CA PHE A 50 -2.52 8.03 2.23
C PHE A 50 -3.35 7.21 3.21
N TRP A 51 -2.72 6.48 4.13
CA TRP A 51 -3.43 5.64 5.09
C TRP A 51 -4.20 6.46 6.13
N SER A 52 -3.71 7.63 6.53
CA SER A 52 -4.46 8.54 7.43
C SER A 52 -5.76 9.01 6.78
N ALA A 53 -5.72 9.36 5.49
CA ALA A 53 -6.94 9.71 4.76
C ALA A 53 -7.83 8.48 4.56
N ALA A 54 -7.25 7.35 4.15
CA ALA A 54 -8.02 6.15 3.85
C ALA A 54 -8.71 5.61 5.10
N LEU A 55 -7.97 5.30 6.16
CA LEU A 55 -8.50 4.60 7.34
C LEU A 55 -9.21 5.53 8.33
N LEU A 56 -8.63 6.71 8.59
CA LEU A 56 -9.09 7.62 9.65
C LEU A 56 -9.93 8.79 9.11
N GLY A 57 -10.07 8.94 7.79
CA GLY A 57 -10.80 10.05 7.18
C GLY A 57 -10.17 11.42 7.44
N GLN A 58 -8.89 11.47 7.84
CA GLN A 58 -8.22 12.71 8.20
C GLN A 58 -7.86 13.53 6.95
N ALA A 59 -7.96 14.86 7.07
CA ALA A 59 -7.43 15.78 6.08
C ALA A 59 -5.88 15.73 6.08
N SER A 60 -5.30 14.78 5.35
CA SER A 60 -3.86 14.52 5.31
C SER A 60 -3.13 15.22 4.16
N GLY A 61 -3.85 15.94 3.30
CA GLY A 61 -3.29 16.56 2.09
C GLY A 61 -2.90 15.55 1.00
N TYR A 62 -3.28 14.27 1.12
CA TYR A 62 -3.06 13.28 0.07
C TYR A 62 -3.90 13.60 -1.18
N ARG A 63 -3.25 13.67 -2.36
CA ARG A 63 -3.88 13.99 -3.66
C ARG A 63 -3.48 13.04 -4.79
N GLY A 64 -3.09 11.81 -4.45
CA GLY A 64 -2.56 10.85 -5.41
C GLY A 64 -3.62 10.03 -6.14
N ASN A 65 -3.21 9.43 -7.27
CA ASN A 65 -3.97 8.37 -7.96
C ASN A 65 -3.15 7.07 -7.92
N PRO A 66 -3.32 6.24 -6.86
CA PRO A 66 -2.54 5.01 -6.70
C PRO A 66 -2.68 4.09 -7.91
N GLY A 67 -3.90 3.89 -8.42
CA GLY A 67 -4.15 2.94 -9.51
C GLY A 67 -3.35 3.30 -10.78
N ALA A 68 -3.27 4.58 -11.14
CA ALA A 68 -2.48 5.03 -12.27
C ALA A 68 -0.97 4.76 -12.10
N ARG A 69 -0.45 4.89 -10.87
CA ARG A 69 0.97 4.60 -10.58
C ARG A 69 1.29 3.11 -10.74
N HIS A 70 0.37 2.22 -10.33
CA HIS A 70 0.56 0.77 -10.41
C HIS A 70 0.46 0.22 -11.84
N LEU A 71 -0.34 0.87 -12.71
CA LEU A 71 -0.45 0.47 -14.13
C LEU A 71 0.88 0.49 -14.88
N ALA A 72 1.77 1.41 -14.52
CA ALA A 72 3.07 1.57 -15.16
C ALA A 72 4.14 0.60 -14.62
N LEU A 73 3.81 -0.30 -13.68
CA LEU A 73 4.77 -1.19 -13.03
C LEU A 73 4.73 -2.62 -13.63
N PRO A 74 5.88 -3.31 -13.68
CA PRO A 74 5.97 -4.71 -14.07
C PRO A 74 5.53 -5.63 -12.91
N ILE A 75 4.33 -5.41 -12.36
CA ILE A 75 3.77 -6.19 -11.25
C ILE A 75 2.67 -7.13 -11.75
N GLU A 76 2.48 -8.21 -11.01
CA GLU A 76 1.55 -9.30 -11.30
C GLU A 76 0.95 -9.84 -9.99
N ALA A 77 -0.01 -10.77 -10.09
CA ALA A 77 -0.71 -11.32 -8.93
C ALA A 77 0.21 -11.79 -7.78
N PRO A 78 1.36 -12.46 -8.02
CA PRO A 78 2.28 -12.84 -6.95
C PRO A 78 2.81 -11.64 -6.14
N HIS A 79 3.06 -10.50 -6.79
CA HIS A 79 3.53 -9.29 -6.12
C HIS A 79 2.46 -8.72 -5.19
N PHE A 80 1.20 -8.68 -5.64
CA PHE A 80 0.10 -8.21 -4.81
C PHE A 80 -0.16 -9.14 -3.62
N ALA A 81 -0.15 -10.45 -3.85
CA ALA A 81 -0.31 -11.44 -2.79
C ALA A 81 0.79 -11.27 -1.73
N ARG A 82 2.05 -11.13 -2.16
CA ARG A 82 3.18 -10.95 -1.26
C ARG A 82 3.12 -9.62 -0.49
N TRP A 83 2.76 -8.54 -1.18
CA TRP A 83 2.57 -7.23 -0.55
C TRP A 83 1.50 -7.29 0.53
N LEU A 84 0.36 -7.93 0.26
CA LEU A 84 -0.74 -8.09 1.22
C LEU A 84 -0.33 -8.96 2.41
N GLN A 85 0.41 -10.04 2.18
CA GLN A 85 0.95 -10.88 3.26
C GLN A 85 1.84 -10.07 4.22
N LEU A 86 2.81 -9.33 3.68
CA LEU A 86 3.70 -8.50 4.51
C LEU A 86 2.93 -7.37 5.21
N PHE A 87 1.96 -6.75 4.54
CA PHE A 87 1.15 -5.69 5.14
C PHE A 87 0.30 -6.23 6.30
N THR A 88 -0.40 -7.34 6.09
CA THR A 88 -1.17 -8.02 7.14
C THR A 88 -0.27 -8.44 8.29
N HIS A 89 0.90 -9.01 8.02
CA HIS A 89 1.87 -9.37 9.04
C HIS A 89 2.31 -8.15 9.87
N ALA A 90 2.65 -7.03 9.23
CA ALA A 90 3.02 -5.80 9.94
C ALA A 90 1.87 -5.23 10.78
N VAL A 91 0.62 -5.33 10.32
CA VAL A 91 -0.56 -4.97 11.13
C VAL A 91 -0.67 -5.89 12.34
N ASP A 92 -0.61 -7.20 12.15
CA ASP A 92 -0.78 -8.21 13.20
C ASP A 92 0.40 -8.27 14.19
N GLU A 93 1.56 -7.69 13.83
CA GLU A 93 2.72 -7.50 14.71
C GLU A 93 2.54 -6.29 15.65
N LEU A 94 1.85 -5.25 15.19
CA LEU A 94 1.79 -3.95 15.88
C LEU A 94 0.43 -3.63 16.52
N PHE A 95 -0.67 -4.05 15.89
CA PHE A 95 -2.02 -3.63 16.24
C PHE A 95 -3.03 -4.79 16.28
N ALA A 96 -4.08 -4.61 17.06
CA ALA A 96 -5.26 -5.47 17.07
C ALA A 96 -6.50 -4.62 17.39
N GLY A 97 -7.63 -4.91 16.75
CA GLY A 97 -8.87 -4.16 16.94
C GLY A 97 -9.60 -3.90 15.63
N GLU A 98 -10.65 -3.08 15.70
CA GLU A 98 -11.53 -2.80 14.56
C GLU A 98 -10.77 -2.11 13.43
N LYS A 99 -9.91 -1.12 13.73
CA LYS A 99 -9.15 -0.40 12.70
C LYS A 99 -8.03 -1.23 12.12
N ALA A 100 -7.43 -2.12 12.90
CA ALA A 100 -6.47 -3.12 12.41
C ALA A 100 -7.13 -4.09 11.39
N GLU A 101 -8.32 -4.61 11.68
CA GLU A 101 -9.05 -5.46 10.73
C GLU A 101 -9.51 -4.67 9.49
N GLU A 102 -10.00 -3.45 9.70
CA GLU A 102 -10.48 -2.58 8.64
C GLU A 102 -9.36 -2.21 7.65
N VAL A 103 -8.15 -1.90 8.13
CA VAL A 103 -7.04 -1.54 7.25
C VAL A 103 -6.59 -2.72 6.38
N LYS A 104 -6.59 -3.95 6.93
CA LYS A 104 -6.30 -5.19 6.19
C LYS A 104 -7.34 -5.41 5.09
N LEU A 105 -8.63 -5.27 5.40
CA LEU A 105 -9.71 -5.41 4.43
C LEU A 105 -9.64 -4.36 3.31
N ARG A 106 -9.37 -3.10 3.66
CA ARG A 106 -9.21 -2.01 2.69
C ARG A 106 -8.00 -2.24 1.78
N ALA A 107 -6.88 -2.72 2.33
CA ALA A 107 -5.70 -3.08 1.56
C ALA A 107 -6.00 -4.18 0.54
N ALA A 108 -6.67 -5.27 0.97
CA ALA A 108 -7.06 -6.38 0.09
C ALA A 108 -7.95 -5.91 -1.08
N ARG A 109 -9.00 -5.15 -0.79
CA ARG A 109 -9.91 -4.58 -1.81
C ARG A 109 -9.20 -3.69 -2.81
N MET A 110 -8.28 -2.85 -2.35
CA MET A 110 -7.47 -2.01 -3.26
C MET A 110 -6.52 -2.84 -4.12
N GLY A 111 -5.91 -3.89 -3.55
CA GLY A 111 -5.08 -4.84 -4.28
C GLY A 111 -5.84 -5.55 -5.40
N GLU A 112 -7.05 -6.04 -5.13
CA GLU A 112 -7.94 -6.64 -6.13
C GLU A 112 -8.30 -5.65 -7.25
N MET A 113 -8.70 -4.43 -6.87
CA MET A 113 -9.05 -3.37 -7.82
C MET A 113 -7.87 -2.99 -8.73
N PHE A 114 -6.67 -2.85 -8.19
CA PHE A 114 -5.48 -2.54 -9.00
C PHE A 114 -5.12 -3.69 -9.93
N GLN A 115 -5.18 -4.94 -9.46
CA GLN A 115 -4.96 -6.11 -10.31
C GLN A 115 -5.94 -6.18 -11.48
N ALA A 116 -7.23 -5.99 -11.20
CA ALA A 116 -8.26 -5.97 -12.24
C ALA A 116 -8.00 -4.86 -13.27
N LYS A 117 -7.69 -3.64 -12.81
CA LYS A 117 -7.37 -2.50 -13.68
C LYS A 117 -6.15 -2.77 -14.57
N ILE A 118 -5.10 -3.37 -14.01
CA ILE A 118 -3.89 -3.75 -14.75
C ILE A 118 -4.20 -4.82 -15.81
N ALA A 119 -4.96 -5.85 -15.44
CA ALA A 119 -5.35 -6.91 -16.35
C ALA A 119 -6.16 -6.36 -17.53
N MET A 120 -7.14 -5.49 -17.28
CA MET A 120 -7.94 -4.85 -18.32
C MET A 120 -7.09 -4.00 -19.27
N ALA A 121 -6.21 -3.17 -18.71
CA ALA A 121 -5.34 -2.30 -19.52
C ALA A 121 -4.38 -3.11 -20.41
N ARG A 122 -3.82 -4.22 -19.90
CA ARG A 122 -2.93 -5.11 -20.68
C ARG A 122 -3.65 -5.89 -21.78
N GLN A 123 -4.96 -6.14 -21.63
CA GLN A 123 -5.79 -6.81 -22.63
C GLN A 123 -6.27 -5.87 -23.76
N GLY A 124 -5.88 -4.59 -23.76
CA GLY A 124 -6.31 -3.61 -24.77
C GLY A 124 -7.80 -3.25 -24.69
N ARG A 125 -8.50 -3.66 -23.63
CA ARG A 125 -9.87 -3.22 -23.35
C ARG A 125 -9.79 -1.89 -22.61
N GLY A 126 -10.21 -0.81 -23.26
CA GLY A 126 -10.16 0.55 -22.72
C GLY A 126 -10.70 0.60 -21.29
N ILE A 127 -10.02 1.35 -20.41
CA ILE A 127 -10.48 1.59 -19.04
C ILE A 127 -11.81 2.36 -19.16
N PRO A 128 -12.95 1.85 -18.68
CA PRO A 128 -14.17 2.64 -18.61
C PRO A 128 -13.90 3.81 -17.68
N LEU A 129 -14.07 5.03 -18.18
CA LEU A 129 -14.08 6.23 -17.36
C LEU A 129 -15.31 6.13 -16.45
N LEU A 130 -15.09 5.86 -15.16
CA LEU A 130 -16.07 6.13 -14.11
C LEU A 130 -16.06 7.63 -13.81
#